data_AF-A0A524NVS2-F1
#
_entry.id   AF-A0A524NVS2-F1
#
_cell.length_a   1.000
_cell.length_b   1.000
_cell.length_c   1.000
_cell.angle_alpha   90.00
_cell.angle_beta   90.00
_cell.angle_gamma   90.00
#
_symmetry.space_group_name_H-M   'P 1'
#
loop_
_entity.id
_entity.type
_entity.pdbx_description
1 polymer ?
#
loop_
_entity_poly.entity_id
_entity_poly.type
_entity_poly.pdbx_seq_one_letter_code
_entity_poly.pdbx_strand_id
1 'polypeptide(L)'
;MKYLNHTLVLVLSLALFASCGNKSKKDQTSGTFDIQDYIKTAETIDPSLNSVDQVFRILEMVNAEYYDVLTNDPYSAHSYKASYPIAAANLGVYVTDILYHFYGEATETMYLTFQAAQELAKHIGVESEFGAWTLEKLEGSTLHRDTITMMFNALLVDSEKYQSEKEMVFVHTAFLTGAFVEKVHITGNLLKQKLLVEEKSKEDEGDIRELLVIYLNQLNPSTGILYDAFFRQQDQLKGVVVLNTFEQLKALSEQLIKLKSELAVAPISDIASNEELKTSFQLIENLRNAIVTSGQ
;
A
#
# COMPACT_ATOMS: atom_id res chain seq x y z
N MET A 1 18.70 70.49 36.83
CA MET A 1 18.57 71.65 35.92
C MET A 1 18.50 71.06 34.51
N LYS A 2 17.33 70.96 33.86
CA LYS A 2 16.73 71.98 32.95
C LYS A 2 17.73 72.37 31.83
N TYR A 3 17.54 72.25 30.51
CA TYR A 3 16.42 72.41 29.55
C TYR A 3 16.85 71.72 28.22
N LEU A 4 16.02 71.03 27.43
CA LEU A 4 14.94 71.45 26.51
C LEU A 4 15.41 72.07 25.16
N ASN A 5 14.75 71.60 24.08
CA ASN A 5 14.54 72.13 22.71
C ASN A 5 15.44 71.58 21.59
N HIS A 6 14.93 70.72 20.68
CA HIS A 6 13.96 70.91 19.58
C HIS A 6 14.48 71.74 18.40
N THR A 7 14.63 71.09 17.24
CA THR A 7 14.30 71.67 15.94
C THR A 7 14.02 70.56 14.92
N LEU A 8 12.83 70.64 14.35
CA LEU A 8 12.22 69.85 13.29
C LEU A 8 12.49 70.57 11.98
N VAL A 9 13.14 69.96 10.98
CA VAL A 9 12.95 70.33 9.56
C VAL A 9 13.04 69.10 8.66
N LEU A 10 12.00 69.01 7.85
CA LEU A 10 11.62 68.06 6.81
C LEU A 10 12.38 68.35 5.50
N VAL A 11 12.96 67.34 4.84
CA VAL A 11 13.18 67.33 3.38
C VAL A 11 13.02 65.93 2.81
N LEU A 12 12.11 65.88 1.84
CA LEU A 12 11.72 64.81 0.93
C LEU A 12 12.78 64.65 -0.18
N SER A 13 13.23 63.43 -0.51
CA SER A 13 13.50 63.00 -1.90
C SER A 13 13.89 61.53 -2.01
N LEU A 14 13.19 60.84 -2.91
CA LEU A 14 13.49 59.51 -3.46
C LEU A 14 14.90 59.48 -4.09
N ALA A 15 15.63 58.38 -3.90
CA ALA A 15 16.05 57.47 -4.98
C ALA A 15 16.94 56.32 -4.46
N LEU A 16 16.33 55.13 -4.44
CA LEU A 16 16.80 53.84 -4.96
C LEU A 16 18.27 53.38 -4.84
N PHE A 17 18.34 52.07 -4.56
CA PHE A 17 19.40 51.08 -4.82
C PHE A 17 20.48 50.86 -3.75
N ALA A 18 20.19 49.94 -2.83
CA ALA A 18 21.18 48.98 -2.36
C ALA A 18 20.53 47.60 -2.23
N SER A 19 20.71 46.80 -3.29
CA SER A 19 20.44 45.37 -3.30
C SER A 19 21.31 44.68 -2.26
N CYS A 20 20.69 44.08 -1.26
CA CYS A 20 21.31 43.11 -0.38
C CYS A 20 20.44 41.86 -0.38
N GLY A 21 20.91 40.84 -1.11
CA GLY A 21 20.45 39.48 -0.92
C GLY A 21 21.00 38.94 0.39
N ASN A 22 20.14 38.35 1.22
CA ASN A 22 20.28 36.95 1.63
C ASN A 22 19.05 36.50 2.44
N LYS A 23 18.54 35.32 2.06
CA LYS A 23 17.68 34.41 2.84
C LYS A 23 16.32 34.94 3.31
N SER A 24 15.38 34.95 2.37
CA SER A 24 13.97 34.68 2.71
C SER A 24 13.89 33.30 3.37
N LYS A 25 13.34 33.29 4.60
CA LYS A 25 12.76 32.08 5.19
C LYS A 25 11.79 31.51 4.15
N LYS A 26 12.04 30.28 3.71
CA LYS A 26 11.01 29.46 3.07
C LYS A 26 9.95 29.24 4.14
N ASP A 27 8.85 29.97 4.01
CA ASP A 27 7.59 29.54 4.59
C ASP A 27 7.34 28.12 4.10
N GLN A 28 7.31 27.19 5.06
CA GLN A 28 6.60 25.93 4.90
C GLN A 28 5.13 26.31 4.74
N THR A 29 4.68 26.45 3.50
CA THR A 29 3.25 26.37 3.20
C THR A 29 2.82 24.95 3.51
N SER A 30 2.21 24.77 4.67
CA SER A 30 1.31 23.67 4.98
C SER A 30 0.22 23.65 3.91
N GLY A 31 0.40 22.84 2.87
CA GLY A 31 -0.70 22.53 1.97
C GLY A 31 -1.77 21.82 2.77
N THR A 32 -2.96 22.39 2.84
CA THR A 32 -4.17 21.68 3.24
C THR A 32 -4.25 20.41 2.41
N PHE A 33 -4.20 19.26 3.09
CA PHE A 33 -4.39 17.96 2.47
C PHE A 33 -5.79 17.93 1.86
N ASP A 34 -5.88 17.58 0.59
CA ASP A 34 -7.16 17.47 -0.12
C ASP A 34 -7.47 15.97 -0.27
N ILE A 35 -8.50 15.52 0.45
CA ILE A 35 -8.98 14.14 0.43
C ILE A 35 -9.39 13.70 -0.98
N GLN A 36 -9.88 14.62 -1.83
CA GLN A 36 -10.22 14.31 -3.22
C GLN A 36 -8.97 14.14 -4.07
N ASP A 37 -7.92 14.93 -3.83
CA ASP A 37 -6.61 14.69 -4.46
C ASP A 37 -5.96 13.41 -3.94
N TYR A 38 -6.17 13.01 -2.68
CA TYR A 38 -5.71 11.72 -2.17
C TYR A 38 -6.51 10.54 -2.72
N ILE A 39 -7.84 10.62 -2.80
CA ILE A 39 -8.69 9.61 -3.43
C ILE A 39 -8.31 9.48 -4.91
N LYS A 40 -8.17 10.60 -5.61
CA LYS A 40 -7.71 10.63 -6.99
C LYS A 40 -6.29 10.11 -7.13
N THR A 41 -5.40 10.45 -6.18
CA THR A 41 -4.05 9.86 -6.09
C THR A 41 -4.16 8.36 -5.87
N ALA A 42 -5.03 7.86 -5.00
CA ALA A 42 -5.26 6.43 -4.75
C ALA A 42 -5.85 5.71 -5.99
N GLU A 43 -6.69 6.38 -6.76
CA GLU A 43 -7.16 5.93 -8.07
C GLU A 43 -6.04 6.01 -9.14
N THR A 44 -5.05 6.89 -8.98
CA THR A 44 -3.82 6.95 -9.80
C THR A 44 -2.69 6.05 -9.29
N ILE A 45 -2.73 5.59 -8.02
CA ILE A 45 -1.76 4.67 -7.39
C ILE A 45 -1.73 3.38 -8.18
N ASP A 46 -2.90 2.99 -8.68
CA ASP A 46 -3.13 1.99 -9.68
C ASP A 46 -4.63 2.04 -10.06
N PRO A 47 -5.04 2.31 -11.32
CA PRO A 47 -6.44 2.20 -11.75
C PRO A 47 -7.03 0.79 -11.50
N SER A 48 -6.14 -0.16 -11.23
CA SER A 48 -6.43 -1.53 -10.88
C SER A 48 -6.22 -1.91 -9.41
N LEU A 49 -5.83 -0.97 -8.53
CA LEU A 49 -5.99 -1.09 -7.08
C LEU A 49 -7.48 -1.25 -6.71
N ASN A 50 -8.35 -0.52 -7.43
CA ASN A 50 -9.82 -0.63 -7.37
C ASN A 50 -10.35 -1.81 -8.21
N SER A 51 -9.46 -2.64 -8.74
CA SER A 51 -9.83 -3.82 -9.52
C SER A 51 -9.39 -5.04 -8.74
N VAL A 52 -10.18 -5.37 -7.75
CA VAL A 52 -10.22 -6.62 -6.98
C VAL A 52 -10.14 -7.86 -7.88
N ASP A 53 -10.72 -7.77 -9.08
CA ASP A 53 -10.57 -8.74 -10.17
C ASP A 53 -9.11 -9.00 -10.58
N GLN A 54 -8.14 -8.17 -10.22
CA GLN A 54 -6.75 -8.40 -10.59
C GLN A 54 -6.17 -9.60 -9.89
N VAL A 55 -6.46 -9.81 -8.60
CA VAL A 55 -5.96 -10.99 -7.90
C VAL A 55 -6.50 -12.23 -8.63
N PHE A 56 -7.81 -12.27 -8.92
CA PHE A 56 -8.40 -13.35 -9.73
C PHE A 56 -7.79 -13.47 -11.12
N ARG A 57 -7.75 -12.38 -11.91
CA ARG A 57 -7.20 -12.42 -13.27
C ARG A 57 -5.75 -12.85 -13.28
N ILE A 58 -4.93 -12.40 -12.34
CA ILE A 58 -3.54 -12.81 -12.22
C ILE A 58 -3.46 -14.31 -11.98
N LEU A 59 -4.24 -14.82 -11.02
CA LEU A 59 -4.26 -16.24 -10.66
C LEU A 59 -4.82 -17.11 -11.80
N GLU A 60 -5.88 -16.66 -12.48
CA GLU A 60 -6.46 -17.31 -13.66
C GLU A 60 -5.50 -17.30 -14.86
N MET A 61 -4.83 -16.19 -15.13
CA MET A 61 -3.92 -16.02 -16.27
C MET A 61 -2.77 -17.03 -16.22
N VAL A 62 -2.29 -17.36 -15.03
CA VAL A 62 -1.10 -18.19 -14.82
C VAL A 62 -1.42 -19.58 -14.25
N ASN A 63 -2.71 -19.95 -14.28
CA ASN A 63 -3.25 -21.17 -13.68
C ASN A 63 -2.63 -21.47 -12.30
N ALA A 64 -2.66 -20.47 -11.42
CA ALA A 64 -1.95 -20.50 -10.16
C ALA A 64 -2.47 -21.62 -9.26
N GLU A 65 -1.56 -22.39 -8.67
CA GLU A 65 -1.93 -23.33 -7.63
C GLU A 65 -2.22 -22.54 -6.32
N TYR A 66 -3.29 -22.94 -5.62
CA TYR A 66 -3.64 -22.37 -4.34
C TYR A 66 -2.81 -23.00 -3.22
N TYR A 67 -2.20 -22.16 -2.39
CA TYR A 67 -1.42 -22.56 -1.22
C TYR A 67 -1.85 -21.77 0.00
N ASP A 68 -2.58 -22.42 0.90
CA ASP A 68 -3.11 -21.83 2.15
C ASP A 68 -2.02 -21.16 3.02
N VAL A 69 -0.79 -21.67 2.95
CA VAL A 69 0.35 -21.15 3.72
C VAL A 69 0.80 -19.74 3.30
N LEU A 70 0.29 -19.19 2.20
CA LEU A 70 0.64 -17.86 1.71
C LEU A 70 -0.16 -16.74 2.36
N THR A 71 -1.31 -17.06 2.99
CA THR A 71 -2.17 -16.06 3.63
C THR A 71 -1.81 -15.84 5.08
N ASN A 72 -2.39 -14.80 5.69
CA ASN A 72 -2.22 -14.56 7.12
C ASN A 72 -3.12 -15.49 7.96
N ASP A 73 -2.71 -15.76 9.20
CA ASP A 73 -3.51 -16.56 10.12
C ASP A 73 -4.76 -15.78 10.56
N PRO A 74 -6.00 -16.27 10.29
CA PRO A 74 -7.23 -15.59 10.70
C PRO A 74 -7.36 -15.44 12.22
N TYR A 75 -6.70 -16.29 13.02
CA TYR A 75 -6.76 -16.23 14.48
C TYR A 75 -5.91 -15.10 15.08
N SER A 76 -5.08 -14.42 14.27
CA SER A 76 -4.23 -13.32 14.73
C SER A 76 -4.96 -11.96 14.84
N ALA A 77 -6.20 -11.86 14.34
CA ALA A 77 -6.96 -10.60 14.26
C ALA A 77 -7.00 -9.81 15.58
N HIS A 78 -7.21 -10.50 16.70
CA HIS A 78 -7.30 -9.85 18.00
C HIS A 78 -6.03 -9.06 18.36
N SER A 79 -4.86 -9.60 18.01
CA SER A 79 -3.55 -9.00 18.29
C SER A 79 -3.32 -7.68 17.53
N TYR A 80 -3.93 -7.53 16.35
CA TYR A 80 -3.74 -6.34 15.51
C TYR A 80 -4.51 -5.12 15.99
N LYS A 81 -5.35 -5.25 17.02
CA LYS A 81 -6.09 -4.14 17.65
C LYS A 81 -5.22 -3.27 18.58
N ALA A 82 -3.90 -3.39 18.48
CA ALA A 82 -2.96 -2.57 19.24
C ALA A 82 -3.05 -1.06 18.88
N SER A 83 -3.40 -0.73 17.64
CA SER A 83 -3.71 0.63 17.20
C SER A 83 -4.54 0.63 15.91
N TYR A 84 -5.23 1.74 15.60
CA TYR A 84 -6.02 1.85 14.36
C TYR A 84 -5.19 1.65 13.08
N PRO A 85 -3.98 2.21 12.93
CA PRO A 85 -3.16 1.98 11.75
C PRO A 85 -2.72 0.51 11.61
N ILE A 86 -2.38 -0.17 12.72
CA ILE A 86 -2.01 -1.61 12.68
C ILE A 86 -3.22 -2.46 12.28
N ALA A 87 -4.39 -2.18 12.86
CA ALA A 87 -5.63 -2.86 12.53
C ALA A 87 -6.03 -2.61 11.06
N ALA A 88 -5.88 -1.40 10.57
CA ALA A 88 -6.19 -1.07 9.18
C ALA A 88 -5.22 -1.74 8.18
N ALA A 89 -3.91 -1.75 8.46
CA ALA A 89 -2.97 -2.49 7.63
C ALA A 89 -3.30 -3.99 7.56
N ASN A 90 -3.58 -4.62 8.71
CA ASN A 90 -3.96 -6.04 8.73
C ASN A 90 -5.36 -6.29 8.14
N LEU A 91 -6.27 -5.32 8.18
CA LEU A 91 -7.53 -5.39 7.43
C LEU A 91 -7.28 -5.45 5.92
N GLY A 92 -6.34 -4.66 5.40
CA GLY A 92 -5.94 -4.72 3.99
C GLY A 92 -5.34 -6.07 3.59
N VAL A 93 -4.55 -6.68 4.48
CA VAL A 93 -4.03 -8.04 4.33
C VAL A 93 -5.19 -9.04 4.23
N TYR A 94 -6.09 -9.07 5.21
CA TYR A 94 -7.19 -10.04 5.21
C TYR A 94 -8.18 -9.85 4.05
N VAL A 95 -8.43 -8.62 3.59
CA VAL A 95 -9.25 -8.40 2.38
C VAL A 95 -8.62 -9.04 1.15
N THR A 96 -7.29 -9.02 1.04
CA THR A 96 -6.57 -9.68 -0.05
C THR A 96 -6.60 -11.20 0.10
N ASP A 97 -6.44 -11.70 1.32
CA ASP A 97 -6.47 -13.14 1.62
C ASP A 97 -7.86 -13.75 1.33
N ILE A 98 -8.96 -13.06 1.66
CA ILE A 98 -10.32 -13.52 1.32
C ILE A 98 -10.45 -13.78 -0.19
N LEU A 99 -9.86 -12.93 -1.02
CA LEU A 99 -9.88 -13.13 -2.48
C LEU A 99 -9.09 -14.36 -2.90
N TYR A 100 -7.93 -14.56 -2.29
CA TYR A 100 -7.09 -15.70 -2.57
C TYR A 100 -7.75 -17.02 -2.14
N HIS A 101 -8.38 -17.05 -0.95
CA HIS A 101 -9.17 -18.19 -0.49
C HIS A 101 -10.36 -18.48 -1.39
N PHE A 102 -11.07 -17.44 -1.86
CA PHE A 102 -12.18 -17.59 -2.80
C PHE A 102 -11.71 -18.19 -4.12
N TYR A 103 -10.54 -17.75 -4.64
CA TYR A 103 -9.94 -18.33 -5.85
C TYR A 103 -9.64 -19.81 -5.68
N GLY A 104 -9.06 -20.19 -4.54
CA GLY A 104 -8.74 -21.58 -4.21
C GLY A 104 -9.94 -22.44 -3.80
N GLU A 105 -11.17 -21.91 -3.87
CA GLU A 105 -12.39 -22.57 -3.39
C GLU A 105 -12.29 -23.01 -1.90
N ALA A 106 -11.43 -22.35 -1.12
CA ALA A 106 -11.16 -22.65 0.28
C ALA A 106 -12.21 -22.01 1.21
N THR A 107 -13.47 -22.42 1.06
CA THR A 107 -14.64 -21.79 1.68
C THR A 107 -14.54 -21.64 3.20
N GLU A 108 -14.08 -22.66 3.93
CA GLU A 108 -13.96 -22.60 5.39
C GLU A 108 -12.94 -21.54 5.83
N THR A 109 -11.73 -21.59 5.26
CA THR A 109 -10.67 -20.61 5.58
C THR A 109 -11.08 -19.20 5.15
N MET A 110 -11.71 -19.05 3.98
CA MET A 110 -12.27 -17.78 3.52
C MET A 110 -13.21 -17.16 4.56
N TYR A 111 -14.10 -17.97 5.17
CA TYR A 111 -15.02 -17.47 6.20
C TYR A 111 -14.32 -17.09 7.50
N LEU A 112 -13.31 -17.85 7.93
CA LEU A 112 -12.51 -17.49 9.10
C LEU A 112 -11.77 -16.16 8.87
N THR A 113 -11.14 -16.00 7.70
CA THR A 113 -10.44 -14.76 7.30
C THR A 113 -11.40 -13.58 7.17
N PHE A 114 -12.63 -13.82 6.71
CA PHE A 114 -13.68 -12.81 6.69
C PHE A 114 -14.09 -12.35 8.09
N GLN A 115 -14.24 -13.27 9.05
CA GLN A 115 -14.54 -12.92 10.44
C GLN A 115 -13.40 -12.12 11.08
N ALA A 116 -12.15 -12.50 10.79
CA ALA A 116 -10.97 -11.76 11.19
C ALA A 116 -10.99 -10.31 10.65
N ALA A 117 -11.31 -10.14 9.37
CA ALA A 117 -11.48 -8.81 8.76
C ALA A 117 -12.62 -8.01 9.40
N GLN A 118 -13.77 -8.63 9.67
CA GLN A 118 -14.88 -7.98 10.38
C GLN A 118 -14.50 -7.48 11.77
N GLU A 119 -13.72 -8.26 12.53
CA GLU A 119 -13.26 -7.85 13.85
C GLU A 119 -12.40 -6.57 13.78
N LEU A 120 -11.51 -6.48 12.79
CA LEU A 120 -10.66 -5.30 12.59
C LEU A 120 -11.47 -4.10 12.09
N ALA A 121 -12.38 -4.30 11.15
CA ALA A 121 -13.28 -3.25 10.65
C ALA A 121 -14.10 -2.64 11.81
N LYS A 122 -14.65 -3.49 12.68
CA LYS A 122 -15.34 -3.04 13.90
C LYS A 122 -14.47 -2.19 14.80
N HIS A 123 -13.22 -2.62 15.01
CA HIS A 123 -12.28 -1.91 15.85
C HIS A 123 -12.02 -0.49 15.33
N ILE A 124 -11.74 -0.33 14.03
CA ILE A 124 -11.47 0.98 13.42
C ILE A 124 -12.73 1.80 13.11
N GLY A 125 -13.93 1.25 13.37
CA GLY A 125 -15.19 2.01 13.29
C GLY A 125 -15.85 2.02 11.92
N VAL A 126 -15.53 1.05 11.07
CA VAL A 126 -16.08 0.89 9.72
C VAL A 126 -16.94 -0.39 9.60
N GLU A 127 -17.59 -0.78 10.69
CA GLU A 127 -18.41 -2.00 10.78
C GLU A 127 -19.67 -1.89 9.91
N SER A 128 -20.29 -0.70 9.80
CA SER A 128 -21.50 -0.49 9.00
C SER A 128 -21.25 -0.71 7.51
N GLU A 129 -20.07 -0.32 7.08
CA GLU A 129 -19.54 -0.42 5.73
C GLU A 129 -19.20 -1.88 5.39
N PHE A 130 -18.71 -2.62 6.39
CA PHE A 130 -18.44 -4.06 6.31
C PHE A 130 -19.72 -4.91 6.51
N GLY A 131 -20.72 -4.38 7.22
CA GLY A 131 -21.94 -5.08 7.63
C GLY A 131 -22.98 -5.25 6.53
N ALA A 132 -22.83 -4.52 5.41
CA ALA A 132 -23.55 -4.80 4.18
C ALA A 132 -23.08 -6.10 3.49
N TRP A 133 -22.02 -6.73 4.01
CA TRP A 133 -21.42 -7.97 3.55
C TRP A 133 -21.92 -9.12 4.45
N THR A 134 -22.84 -9.94 3.94
CA THR A 134 -23.32 -11.16 4.62
C THR A 134 -22.65 -12.38 4.00
N LEU A 135 -22.50 -13.45 4.79
CA LEU A 135 -22.05 -14.78 4.33
C LEU A 135 -22.82 -15.21 3.06
N GLU A 136 -24.13 -14.90 2.99
CA GLU A 136 -25.00 -15.15 1.83
C GLU A 136 -24.56 -14.44 0.53
N LYS A 137 -23.88 -13.28 0.61
CA LYS A 137 -23.37 -12.57 -0.57
C LYS A 137 -22.05 -13.16 -1.10
N LEU A 138 -21.35 -13.96 -0.29
CA LEU A 138 -20.16 -14.72 -0.71
C LEU A 138 -20.53 -16.08 -1.32
N GLU A 139 -21.67 -16.65 -0.93
CA GLU A 139 -22.20 -17.93 -1.45
C GLU A 139 -22.76 -17.82 -2.88
N GLY A 140 -22.95 -16.60 -3.39
CA GLY A 140 -23.31 -16.35 -4.79
C GLY A 140 -22.08 -16.35 -5.70
N SER A 141 -22.14 -17.08 -6.82
CA SER A 141 -21.06 -17.31 -7.81
C SER A 141 -20.50 -16.07 -8.53
N THR A 142 -20.80 -14.88 -8.05
CA THR A 142 -20.30 -13.62 -8.60
C THR A 142 -19.93 -12.72 -7.45
N LEU A 143 -18.67 -12.85 -7.01
CA LEU A 143 -18.01 -11.81 -6.24
C LEU A 143 -17.97 -10.56 -7.14
N HIS A 144 -18.97 -9.68 -7.01
CA HIS A 144 -19.05 -8.51 -7.87
C HIS A 144 -17.94 -7.57 -7.43
N ARG A 145 -16.97 -7.33 -8.31
CA ARG A 145 -15.95 -6.26 -8.32
C ARG A 145 -16.32 -5.01 -7.52
N ASP A 146 -17.57 -4.57 -7.62
CA ASP A 146 -18.12 -3.41 -6.92
C ASP A 146 -18.09 -3.54 -5.39
N THR A 147 -18.08 -4.76 -4.86
CA THR A 147 -18.18 -5.06 -3.42
C THR A 147 -16.92 -4.68 -2.67
N ILE A 148 -15.74 -5.07 -3.14
CA ILE A 148 -14.50 -4.69 -2.46
C ILE A 148 -14.11 -3.25 -2.82
N THR A 149 -14.44 -2.75 -4.01
CA THR A 149 -14.32 -1.30 -4.29
C THR A 149 -15.24 -0.47 -3.40
N MET A 150 -16.46 -0.94 -3.12
CA MET A 150 -17.33 -0.35 -2.10
C MET A 150 -16.71 -0.47 -0.71
N MET A 151 -16.10 -1.61 -0.34
CA MET A 151 -15.40 -1.73 0.95
C MET A 151 -14.24 -0.73 1.07
N PHE A 152 -13.40 -0.60 0.03
CA PHE A 152 -12.33 0.41 -0.05
C PHE A 152 -12.90 1.83 0.07
N ASN A 153 -13.94 2.16 -0.70
CA ASN A 153 -14.56 3.48 -0.68
C ASN A 153 -15.27 3.78 0.63
N ALA A 154 -15.85 2.77 1.27
CA ALA A 154 -16.56 2.92 2.53
C ALA A 154 -15.58 3.04 3.71
N LEU A 155 -14.43 2.37 3.64
CA LEU A 155 -13.29 2.66 4.52
C LEU A 155 -12.79 4.10 4.39
N LEU A 156 -12.93 4.72 3.21
CA LEU A 156 -12.54 6.11 2.95
C LEU A 156 -13.58 7.15 3.42
N VAL A 157 -14.81 6.74 3.69
CA VAL A 157 -15.91 7.64 4.09
C VAL A 157 -16.06 7.62 5.61
N ASP A 158 -15.36 8.57 6.22
CA ASP A 158 -15.64 9.20 7.51
C ASP A 158 -16.01 8.24 8.67
N SER A 159 -15.01 7.71 9.37
CA SER A 159 -15.27 7.15 10.69
C SER A 159 -15.40 8.30 11.69
N GLU A 160 -16.55 8.39 12.36
CA GLU A 160 -16.78 9.30 13.49
C GLU A 160 -15.77 9.07 14.65
N LYS A 161 -14.95 8.01 14.56
CA LYS A 161 -13.98 7.60 15.57
C LYS A 161 -12.59 8.21 15.40
N TYR A 162 -12.27 8.84 14.26
CA TYR A 162 -10.96 9.46 14.07
C TYR A 162 -10.88 10.81 14.80
N GLN A 163 -9.78 11.05 15.51
CA GLN A 163 -9.57 12.28 16.30
C GLN A 163 -9.16 13.46 15.41
N SER A 164 -8.71 13.19 14.18
CA SER A 164 -8.32 14.22 13.21
C SER A 164 -8.33 13.66 11.79
N GLU A 165 -8.43 14.56 10.81
CA GLU A 165 -8.20 14.24 9.39
C GLU A 165 -6.83 13.58 9.18
N LYS A 166 -5.79 14.02 9.89
CA LYS A 166 -4.45 13.42 9.81
C LYS A 166 -4.44 11.95 10.25
N GLU A 167 -5.20 11.60 11.29
CA GLU A 167 -5.32 10.21 11.73
C GLU A 167 -6.10 9.36 10.72
N MET A 168 -7.22 9.87 10.20
CA MET A 168 -7.99 9.21 9.15
C MET A 168 -7.11 8.87 7.94
N VAL A 169 -6.35 9.85 7.43
CA VAL A 169 -5.44 9.65 6.29
C VAL A 169 -4.40 8.59 6.58
N PHE A 170 -3.88 8.54 7.80
CA PHE A 170 -2.88 7.55 8.20
C PHE A 170 -3.45 6.14 8.25
N VAL A 171 -4.67 6.00 8.78
CA VAL A 171 -5.39 4.72 8.79
C VAL A 171 -5.70 4.25 7.37
N HIS A 172 -6.13 5.14 6.48
CA HIS A 172 -6.36 4.80 5.06
C HIS A 172 -5.07 4.38 4.36
N THR A 173 -3.99 5.13 4.56
CA THR A 173 -2.67 4.82 3.98
C THR A 173 -2.19 3.45 4.47
N ALA A 174 -2.38 3.14 5.76
CA ALA A 174 -2.04 1.86 6.34
C ALA A 174 -2.84 0.71 5.72
N PHE A 175 -4.16 0.86 5.53
CA PHE A 175 -4.99 -0.13 4.85
C PHE A 175 -4.51 -0.42 3.42
N LEU A 176 -4.30 0.63 2.61
CA LEU A 176 -3.80 0.47 1.23
C LEU A 176 -2.44 -0.24 1.20
N THR A 177 -1.60 0.04 2.20
CA THR A 177 -0.29 -0.58 2.34
C THR A 177 -0.38 -2.07 2.62
N GLY A 178 -1.27 -2.47 3.54
CA GLY A 178 -1.51 -3.89 3.83
C GLY A 178 -1.98 -4.65 2.58
N ALA A 179 -2.97 -4.11 1.88
CA ALA A 179 -3.49 -4.73 0.66
C ALA A 179 -2.43 -4.81 -0.45
N PHE A 180 -1.63 -3.75 -0.63
CA PHE A 180 -0.52 -3.75 -1.58
C PHE A 180 0.52 -4.80 -1.24
N VAL A 181 1.01 -4.82 0.00
CA VAL A 181 2.07 -5.73 0.45
C VAL A 181 1.60 -7.18 0.31
N GLU A 182 0.37 -7.50 0.70
CA GLU A 182 -0.15 -8.87 0.61
C GLU A 182 -0.32 -9.32 -0.84
N LYS A 183 -0.87 -8.47 -1.71
CA LYS A 183 -1.02 -8.76 -3.14
C LYS A 183 0.32 -9.09 -3.80
N VAL A 184 1.33 -8.27 -3.53
CA VAL A 184 2.68 -8.45 -4.07
C VAL A 184 3.38 -9.65 -3.42
N HIS A 185 3.11 -9.93 -2.15
CA HIS A 185 3.61 -11.12 -1.45
C HIS A 185 3.10 -12.40 -2.11
N ILE A 186 1.80 -12.53 -2.34
CA ILE A 186 1.19 -13.69 -3.00
C ILE A 186 1.78 -13.85 -4.40
N THR A 187 1.75 -12.80 -5.22
CA THR A 187 2.27 -12.83 -6.60
C THR A 187 3.77 -13.19 -6.64
N GLY A 188 4.57 -12.60 -5.74
CA GLY A 188 6.00 -12.87 -5.64
C GLY A 188 6.31 -14.29 -5.17
N ASN A 189 5.51 -14.88 -4.29
CA ASN A 189 5.67 -16.28 -3.88
C ASN A 189 5.30 -17.26 -4.97
N LEU A 190 4.22 -17.02 -5.73
CA LEU A 190 3.87 -17.84 -6.89
C LEU A 190 4.99 -17.82 -7.94
N LEU A 191 5.54 -16.63 -8.22
CA LEU A 191 6.70 -16.49 -9.11
C LEU A 191 7.93 -17.24 -8.58
N LYS A 192 8.27 -17.06 -7.30
CA LYS A 192 9.40 -17.76 -6.65
C LYS A 192 9.23 -19.29 -6.77
N GLN A 193 8.05 -19.82 -6.47
CA GLN A 193 7.77 -21.25 -6.54
C GLN A 193 7.96 -21.79 -7.97
N LYS A 194 7.38 -21.14 -8.99
CA LYS A 194 7.57 -21.56 -10.39
C LYS A 194 9.03 -21.47 -10.83
N LEU A 195 9.78 -20.46 -10.37
CA LEU A 195 11.22 -20.36 -10.66
C LEU A 195 12.04 -21.52 -10.05
N LEU A 196 11.61 -22.08 -8.93
CA LEU A 196 12.30 -23.17 -8.21
C LEU A 196 12.06 -24.56 -8.81
N VAL A 197 11.04 -24.75 -9.64
CA VAL A 197 10.76 -26.06 -10.29
C VAL A 197 11.94 -26.48 -11.18
N GLU A 198 12.52 -27.65 -10.97
CA GLU A 198 13.71 -28.11 -11.71
C GLU A 198 13.40 -28.38 -13.20
N GLU A 199 12.35 -29.14 -13.47
CA GLU A 199 11.89 -29.46 -14.83
C GLU A 199 10.74 -28.52 -15.22
N LYS A 200 11.05 -27.51 -16.05
CA LYS A 200 10.06 -26.53 -16.51
C LYS A 200 9.51 -26.92 -17.88
N SER A 201 8.19 -26.96 -18.01
CA SER A 201 7.52 -27.03 -19.31
C SER A 201 7.53 -25.67 -20.01
N LYS A 202 7.17 -25.64 -21.30
CA LYS A 202 7.01 -24.37 -22.04
C LYS A 202 5.88 -23.50 -21.47
N GLU A 203 4.87 -24.14 -20.86
CA GLU A 203 3.77 -23.45 -20.18
C GLU A 203 4.30 -22.77 -18.92
N ASP A 204 5.10 -23.47 -18.11
CA ASP A 204 5.75 -22.88 -16.92
C ASP A 204 6.64 -21.69 -17.29
N GLU A 205 7.39 -21.76 -18.39
CA GLU A 205 8.18 -20.62 -18.85
C GLU A 205 7.31 -19.42 -19.25
N GLY A 206 6.13 -19.67 -19.83
CA GLY A 206 5.14 -18.64 -20.15
C GLY A 206 4.61 -17.98 -18.90
N ASP A 207 4.13 -18.79 -17.94
CA ASP A 207 3.59 -18.33 -16.66
C ASP A 207 4.61 -17.52 -15.87
N ILE A 208 5.89 -17.95 -15.85
CA ILE A 208 6.96 -17.23 -15.17
C ILE A 208 7.12 -15.82 -15.76
N ARG A 209 7.09 -15.69 -17.09
CA ARG A 209 7.24 -14.38 -17.75
C ARG A 209 6.04 -13.48 -17.47
N GLU A 210 4.85 -14.05 -17.46
CA GLU A 210 3.63 -13.32 -17.15
C GLU A 210 3.61 -12.85 -15.70
N LEU A 211 3.85 -13.76 -14.74
CA LEU A 211 3.99 -13.43 -13.32
C LEU A 211 5.09 -12.41 -13.06
N LEU A 212 6.23 -12.51 -13.75
CA LEU A 212 7.29 -11.52 -13.65
C LEU A 212 6.80 -10.14 -14.08
N VAL A 213 6.17 -10.02 -15.25
CA VAL A 213 5.65 -8.74 -15.74
C VAL A 213 4.59 -8.17 -14.80
N ILE A 214 3.69 -9.01 -14.28
CA ILE A 214 2.68 -8.64 -13.30
C ILE A 214 3.34 -8.12 -12.03
N TYR A 215 4.25 -8.89 -11.44
CA TYR A 215 4.97 -8.53 -10.21
C TYR A 215 5.69 -7.19 -10.34
N LEU A 216 6.40 -6.99 -11.45
CA LEU A 216 7.12 -5.73 -11.72
C LEU A 216 6.17 -4.53 -11.88
N ASN A 217 5.02 -4.72 -12.54
CA ASN A 217 4.02 -3.67 -12.69
C ASN A 217 3.28 -3.36 -11.39
N GLN A 218 3.13 -4.34 -10.49
CA GLN A 218 2.57 -4.07 -9.17
C GLN A 218 3.52 -3.21 -8.35
N LEU A 219 4.84 -3.47 -8.40
CA LEU A 219 5.83 -2.69 -7.65
C LEU A 219 5.87 -1.21 -8.06
N ASN A 220 5.79 -0.91 -9.36
CA ASN A 220 5.94 0.46 -9.89
C ASN A 220 4.68 0.90 -10.67
N PRO A 221 4.09 2.08 -10.38
CA PRO A 221 4.60 3.15 -9.51
C PRO A 221 4.16 3.04 -8.04
N SER A 222 3.38 2.01 -7.67
CA SER A 222 2.66 1.96 -6.40
C SER A 222 3.57 2.09 -5.17
N THR A 223 4.76 1.48 -5.19
CA THR A 223 5.72 1.62 -4.07
C THR A 223 6.15 3.08 -3.86
N GLY A 224 6.41 3.82 -4.94
CA GLY A 224 6.82 5.22 -4.85
C GLY A 224 5.74 6.09 -4.25
N ILE A 225 4.48 5.85 -4.63
CA ILE A 225 3.36 6.64 -4.13
C ILE A 225 3.04 6.32 -2.68
N LEU A 226 3.08 5.04 -2.28
CA LEU A 226 2.92 4.63 -0.88
C LEU A 226 4.05 5.19 0.00
N TYR A 227 5.29 5.15 -0.49
CA TYR A 227 6.41 5.78 0.20
C TYR A 227 6.17 7.28 0.39
N ASP A 228 5.79 8.01 -0.66
CA ASP A 228 5.53 9.45 -0.58
C ASP A 228 4.38 9.76 0.39
N ALA A 229 3.34 8.93 0.42
CA ALA A 229 2.22 9.06 1.35
C ALA A 229 2.65 8.87 2.81
N PHE A 230 3.46 7.86 3.11
CA PHE A 230 3.99 7.65 4.47
C PHE A 230 5.03 8.69 4.86
N PHE A 231 5.90 9.10 3.94
CA PHE A 231 6.91 10.12 4.20
C PHE A 231 6.27 11.45 4.61
N ARG A 232 5.16 11.83 3.95
CA ARG A 232 4.33 12.99 4.36
C ARG A 232 3.75 12.86 5.77
N GLN A 233 3.66 11.64 6.30
CA GLN A 233 3.06 11.30 7.59
C GLN A 233 4.09 10.82 8.62
N GLN A 234 5.38 11.00 8.36
CA GLN A 234 6.48 10.47 9.19
C GLN A 234 6.40 10.88 10.67
N ASP A 235 5.82 12.04 10.99
CA ASP A 235 5.65 12.48 12.38
C ASP A 235 4.70 11.58 13.20
N GLN A 236 3.83 10.81 12.55
CA GLN A 236 2.96 9.81 13.19
C GLN A 236 3.61 8.42 13.24
N LEU A 237 4.65 8.19 12.44
CA LEU A 237 5.37 6.93 12.38
C LEU A 237 6.45 6.93 13.47
N LYS A 238 6.15 6.31 14.61
CA LYS A 238 7.16 6.04 15.67
C LYS A 238 8.15 4.91 15.29
N GLY A 239 8.37 4.64 14.01
CA GLY A 239 9.17 3.51 13.53
C GLY A 239 9.89 3.80 12.22
N VAL A 240 11.22 3.81 12.28
CA VAL A 240 12.12 4.09 11.14
C VAL A 240 12.19 2.91 10.15
N VAL A 241 11.85 1.69 10.60
CA VAL A 241 12.05 0.46 9.83
C VAL A 241 11.12 0.37 8.61
N VAL A 242 9.81 0.59 8.78
CA VAL A 242 8.84 0.49 7.67
C VAL A 242 9.14 1.53 6.59
N LEU A 243 9.41 2.78 6.98
CA LEU A 243 9.78 3.86 6.05
C LEU A 243 11.06 3.53 5.28
N ASN A 244 12.10 3.08 5.97
CA ASN A 244 13.37 2.72 5.34
C ASN A 244 13.22 1.52 4.38
N THR A 245 12.44 0.50 4.76
CA THR A 245 12.18 -0.65 3.86
C THR A 245 11.39 -0.22 2.63
N PHE A 246 10.40 0.67 2.77
CA PHE A 246 9.68 1.26 1.63
C PHE A 246 10.56 2.12 0.73
N GLU A 247 11.48 2.90 1.32
CA GLU A 247 12.45 3.70 0.56
C GLU A 247 13.34 2.80 -0.30
N GLN A 248 13.85 1.71 0.28
CA GLN A 248 14.64 0.71 -0.43
C GLN A 248 13.83 0.05 -1.56
N LEU A 249 12.60 -0.36 -1.27
CA LEU A 249 11.72 -0.98 -2.27
C LEU A 249 11.37 0.01 -3.40
N LYS A 250 11.20 1.30 -3.08
CA LYS A 250 10.96 2.35 -4.07
C LYS A 250 12.14 2.44 -5.03
N ALA A 251 13.35 2.62 -4.50
CA ALA A 251 14.56 2.69 -5.32
C ALA A 251 14.75 1.43 -6.18
N LEU A 252 14.49 0.26 -5.60
CA LEU A 252 14.61 -1.02 -6.31
C LEU A 252 13.55 -1.19 -7.40
N SER A 253 12.30 -0.79 -7.16
CA SER A 253 11.24 -0.87 -8.16
C SER A 253 11.51 0.02 -9.38
N GLU A 254 12.11 1.20 -9.18
CA GLU A 254 12.58 2.10 -10.24
C GLU A 254 13.76 1.51 -11.05
N GLN A 255 14.56 0.63 -10.45
CA GLN A 255 15.61 -0.10 -11.16
C GLN A 255 15.04 -1.29 -11.94
N LEU A 256 14.22 -2.11 -11.29
CA LEU A 256 13.60 -3.29 -11.89
C LEU A 256 12.73 -2.95 -13.10
N ILE A 257 12.01 -1.82 -13.08
CA ILE A 257 11.20 -1.41 -14.22
C ILE A 257 12.06 -1.09 -15.46
N LYS A 258 13.29 -0.61 -15.28
CA LYS A 258 14.25 -0.38 -16.38
C LYS A 258 14.77 -1.70 -16.95
N LEU A 259 14.90 -2.72 -16.09
CA LEU A 259 15.31 -4.07 -16.48
C LEU A 259 14.15 -4.91 -17.04
N LYS A 260 12.90 -4.45 -16.93
CA LYS A 260 11.69 -5.21 -17.31
C LYS A 260 11.77 -5.81 -18.72
N SER A 261 12.15 -5.03 -19.72
CA SER A 261 12.21 -5.52 -21.11
C SER A 261 13.31 -6.55 -21.33
N GLU A 262 14.41 -6.44 -20.58
CA GLU A 262 15.52 -7.39 -20.59
C GLU A 262 15.12 -8.70 -19.90
N LEU A 263 14.62 -8.62 -18.66
CA LEU A 263 14.18 -9.77 -17.89
C LEU A 263 13.03 -10.52 -18.57
N ALA A 264 12.10 -9.81 -19.23
CA ALA A 264 10.96 -10.42 -19.92
C ALA A 264 11.36 -11.37 -21.06
N VAL A 265 12.56 -11.20 -21.65
CA VAL A 265 13.08 -12.08 -22.72
C VAL A 265 14.30 -12.90 -22.30
N ALA A 266 14.82 -12.69 -21.08
CA ALA A 266 15.97 -13.41 -20.56
C ALA A 266 15.70 -14.92 -20.41
N PRO A 267 16.73 -15.77 -20.45
CA PRO A 267 16.63 -17.15 -20.01
C PRO A 267 16.05 -17.26 -18.60
N ILE A 268 15.25 -18.30 -18.32
CA ILE A 268 14.63 -18.47 -17.00
C ILE A 268 15.67 -18.62 -15.87
N SER A 269 16.82 -19.23 -16.17
CA SER A 269 17.97 -19.31 -15.25
C SER A 269 18.44 -17.93 -14.80
N ASP A 270 18.45 -16.98 -15.73
CA ASP A 270 18.97 -15.64 -15.51
C ASP A 270 17.96 -14.84 -14.66
N ILE A 271 16.66 -14.98 -14.96
CA ILE A 271 15.57 -14.45 -14.12
C ILE A 271 15.66 -15.02 -12.70
N ALA A 272 15.82 -16.34 -12.55
CA ALA A 272 15.91 -17.00 -11.25
C ALA A 272 17.14 -16.57 -10.45
N SER A 273 18.24 -16.22 -11.14
CA SER A 273 19.47 -15.75 -10.52
C SER A 273 19.54 -14.24 -10.30
N ASN A 274 18.59 -13.46 -10.81
CA ASN A 274 18.64 -11.99 -10.74
C ASN A 274 18.54 -11.49 -9.28
N GLU A 275 19.58 -10.80 -8.83
CA GLU A 275 19.72 -10.38 -7.44
C GLU A 275 18.78 -9.22 -7.06
N GLU A 276 18.47 -8.31 -7.99
CA GLU A 276 17.50 -7.24 -7.78
C GLU A 276 16.10 -7.82 -7.54
N LEU A 277 15.69 -8.81 -8.34
CA LEU A 277 14.40 -9.49 -8.20
C LEU A 277 14.32 -10.24 -6.87
N LYS A 278 15.35 -11.02 -6.51
CA LYS A 278 15.41 -11.69 -5.20
C LYS A 278 15.34 -10.71 -4.04
N THR A 279 16.07 -9.60 -4.13
CA THR A 279 16.06 -8.54 -3.12
C THR A 279 14.66 -7.95 -2.97
N SER A 280 13.93 -7.77 -4.07
CA SER A 280 12.54 -7.25 -4.00
C SER A 280 11.58 -8.21 -3.30
N PHE A 281 11.73 -9.52 -3.50
CA PHE A 281 10.96 -10.51 -2.75
C PHE A 281 11.24 -10.41 -1.24
N GLN A 282 12.51 -10.29 -0.85
CA GLN A 282 12.90 -10.16 0.55
C GLN A 282 12.37 -8.87 1.19
N LEU A 283 12.41 -7.75 0.46
CA LEU A 283 11.88 -6.47 0.97
C LEU A 283 10.36 -6.54 1.17
N ILE A 284 9.62 -7.16 0.25
CA ILE A 284 8.18 -7.38 0.40
C ILE A 284 7.88 -8.29 1.60
N GLU A 285 8.65 -9.36 1.78
CA GLU A 285 8.51 -10.25 2.94
C GLU A 285 8.81 -9.52 4.25
N ASN A 286 9.85 -8.68 4.29
CA ASN A 286 10.16 -7.87 5.46
C ASN A 286 9.04 -6.86 5.78
N LEU A 287 8.45 -6.23 4.76
CA LEU A 287 7.30 -5.34 4.94
C LEU A 287 6.08 -6.11 5.46
N ARG A 288 5.79 -7.28 4.89
CA ARG A 288 4.68 -8.13 5.34
C ARG A 288 4.86 -8.51 6.79
N ASN A 289 6.04 -9.02 7.16
CA ASN A 289 6.37 -9.39 8.53
C ASN A 289 6.19 -8.19 9.47
N ALA A 290 6.68 -7.00 9.09
CA ALA A 290 6.45 -5.80 9.87
C ALA A 290 4.95 -5.47 10.07
N ILE A 291 4.06 -5.81 9.13
CA ILE A 291 2.61 -5.60 9.27
C ILE A 291 1.98 -6.68 10.17
N VAL A 292 2.25 -7.95 9.88
CA VAL A 292 1.57 -9.10 10.51
C VAL A 292 2.16 -9.53 11.85
N THR A 293 3.31 -8.99 12.27
CA THR A 293 3.88 -9.20 13.61
C THR A 293 3.73 -7.99 14.53
N SER A 294 3.29 -6.83 14.02
CA SER A 294 3.19 -5.59 14.82
C SER A 294 2.10 -5.61 15.91
N GLY A 295 1.29 -6.68 15.99
CA GLY A 295 0.28 -6.88 17.03
C GLY A 295 0.71 -7.80 18.19
N GLN A 296 1.89 -8.44 18.10
CA GLN A 296 2.40 -9.38 19.10
C GLN A 296 3.22 -8.68 20.20
#